data_AF-A0A9X0A1J2-F1
#
_entry.id   AF-A0A9X0A1J2-F1
#
_cell.length_a   1.000
_cell.length_b   1.000
_cell.length_c   1.000
_cell.angle_alpha   90.00
_cell.angle_beta   90.00
_cell.angle_gamma   90.00
#
_symmetry.space_group_name_H-M   'P 1'
#
loop_
_entity.id
_entity.type
_entity.pdbx_description
1 polymer ?
#
loop_
_entity_poly.entity_id
_entity_poly.type
_entity_poly.pdbx_seq_one_letter_code
_entity_poly.pdbx_strand_id
1 'polypeptide(L)'
;MAAPPRHGREYGRPVAGSKTEARGRFAGAHISQEVKDLCRVILQMGHEQPDGTVSVTFGRLFERYTRISNKVVGMLLRARKQNLVHFEGEMLFQRRDDDVIITLLRMPEDVENDSDEYWNIRAK
;
A
#
# COMPACT_ATOMS: atom_id res chain seq x y z
N MET A 1 -26.83 -7.67 21.62
CA MET A 1 -26.95 -8.09 20.20
C MET A 1 -26.21 -9.42 20.06
N ALA A 2 -26.91 -10.48 19.64
CA ALA A 2 -26.34 -11.83 19.52
C ALA A 2 -25.50 -11.95 18.23
N ALA A 3 -24.38 -12.68 18.30
CA ALA A 3 -23.51 -12.89 17.14
C ALA A 3 -24.20 -13.79 16.09
N PRO A 4 -24.06 -13.50 14.79
CA PRO A 4 -24.68 -14.28 13.73
C PRO A 4 -24.09 -15.71 13.65
N PRO A 5 -24.88 -16.69 13.16
CA PRO A 5 -24.46 -18.09 13.09
C PRO A 5 -23.22 -18.28 12.21
N ARG A 6 -22.32 -19.19 12.63
CA ARG A 6 -20.95 -19.41 12.11
C ARG A 6 -20.84 -19.79 10.62
N HIS A 7 -21.95 -20.00 9.93
CA HIS A 7 -22.03 -20.41 8.52
C HIS A 7 -23.01 -19.54 7.71
N GLY A 8 -23.46 -18.40 8.24
CA GLY A 8 -24.30 -17.46 7.50
C GLY A 8 -23.47 -16.61 6.51
N ARG A 9 -24.08 -16.16 5.41
CA ARG A 9 -23.47 -15.21 4.44
C ARG A 9 -22.96 -13.90 5.07
N GLU A 10 -23.36 -13.63 6.30
CA GLU A 10 -23.01 -12.45 7.10
C GLU A 10 -21.81 -12.68 8.04
N TYR A 11 -21.35 -13.93 8.18
CA TYR A 11 -20.20 -14.28 9.01
C TYR A 11 -18.90 -13.72 8.39
N GLY A 12 -18.15 -12.93 9.17
CA GLY A 12 -16.92 -12.27 8.73
C GLY A 12 -17.10 -10.86 8.14
N ARG A 13 -18.33 -10.36 8.00
CA ARG A 13 -18.58 -8.95 7.64
C ARG A 13 -18.94 -8.14 8.88
N PRO A 14 -18.33 -6.96 9.10
CA PRO A 14 -18.75 -6.08 10.18
C PRO A 14 -20.20 -5.64 9.96
N VAL A 15 -20.97 -5.50 11.04
CA VAL A 15 -22.36 -5.02 11.00
C VAL A 15 -22.41 -3.67 10.29
N ALA A 16 -23.31 -3.53 9.31
CA ALA A 16 -23.51 -2.30 8.55
C ALA A 16 -23.75 -1.10 9.50
N GLY A 17 -23.02 0.00 9.31
CA GLY A 17 -23.10 1.19 10.17
C GLY A 17 -22.30 1.12 11.48
N SER A 18 -21.56 0.03 11.73
CA SER A 18 -20.71 -0.08 12.93
C SER A 18 -19.40 0.70 12.80
N LYS A 19 -18.81 1.08 13.94
CA LYS A 19 -17.46 1.69 14.00
C LYS A 19 -16.37 0.80 13.36
N THR A 20 -16.60 -0.52 13.31
CA THR A 20 -15.68 -1.49 12.69
C THR A 20 -15.77 -1.48 11.16
N GLU A 21 -16.97 -1.33 10.59
CA GLU A 21 -17.15 -1.15 9.15
C GLU A 21 -16.49 0.15 8.66
N ALA A 22 -16.71 1.24 9.41
CA ALA A 22 -16.08 2.52 9.15
C ALA A 22 -14.54 2.42 9.18
N ARG A 23 -13.96 1.78 10.21
CA ARG A 23 -12.52 1.51 10.29
C ARG A 23 -12.00 0.68 9.11
N GLY A 24 -12.76 -0.31 8.65
CA GLY A 24 -12.41 -1.13 7.49
C GLY A 24 -12.33 -0.31 6.19
N ARG A 25 -13.26 0.62 5.98
CA ARG A 25 -13.21 1.57 4.86
C ARG A 25 -12.03 2.54 4.99
N PHE A 26 -11.78 3.07 6.18
CA PHE A 26 -10.73 4.08 6.40
C PHE A 26 -9.30 3.54 6.39
N ALA A 27 -9.10 2.29 6.80
CA ALA A 27 -7.77 1.67 6.80
C ALA A 27 -7.17 1.49 5.38
N GLY A 28 -8.01 1.44 4.35
CA GLY A 28 -7.57 1.32 2.96
C GLY A 28 -7.29 2.65 2.26
N ALA A 29 -7.92 3.74 2.71
CA ALA A 29 -7.92 5.03 2.01
C ALA A 29 -6.67 5.87 2.33
N HIS A 30 -6.17 5.83 3.57
CA HIS A 30 -5.06 6.68 3.97
C HIS A 30 -3.70 6.05 3.61
N ILE A 31 -2.87 6.79 2.88
CA ILE A 31 -1.48 6.41 2.62
C ILE A 31 -0.68 6.54 3.92
N SER A 32 -0.28 5.40 4.49
CA SER A 32 0.53 5.38 5.71
C SER A 32 1.89 6.05 5.51
N GLN A 33 2.43 6.66 6.56
CA GLN A 33 3.78 7.25 6.53
C GLN A 33 4.85 6.23 6.09
N GLU A 34 4.74 4.97 6.53
CA GLU A 34 5.59 3.84 6.09
C GLU A 34 5.67 3.72 4.55
N VAL A 35 4.54 3.89 3.86
CA VAL A 35 4.46 3.84 2.39
C VAL A 35 5.04 5.10 1.75
N LYS A 36 4.84 6.28 2.37
CA LYS A 36 5.46 7.53 1.91
C LYS A 36 6.98 7.45 1.95
N ASP A 37 7.51 6.96 3.06
CA ASP A 37 8.95 6.78 3.24
C ASP A 37 9.51 5.72 2.27
N LEU A 38 8.75 4.65 2.01
CA LEU A 38 9.10 3.68 0.97
C LEU A 38 9.26 4.32 -0.41
N CYS A 39 8.27 5.12 -0.86
CA CYS A 39 8.35 5.82 -2.14
C CYS A 39 9.56 6.76 -2.22
N ARG A 40 9.88 7.49 -1.14
CA ARG A 40 11.08 8.34 -1.08
C ARG A 40 12.37 7.55 -1.19
N VAL A 41 12.47 6.40 -0.52
CA VAL A 41 13.64 5.53 -0.62
C VAL A 41 13.80 4.98 -2.05
N ILE A 42 12.70 4.58 -2.70
CA ILE A 42 12.73 4.14 -4.09
C ILE A 42 13.20 5.27 -5.01
N LEU A 43 12.67 6.49 -4.83
CA LEU A 43 13.11 7.66 -5.60
C LEU A 43 14.62 7.93 -5.44
N GLN A 44 15.13 7.87 -4.21
CA GLN A 44 16.53 8.16 -3.91
C GLN A 44 17.50 7.08 -4.42
N MET A 45 17.07 5.82 -4.45
CA MET A 45 17.93 4.69 -4.81
C MET A 45 17.79 4.25 -6.27
N GLY A 46 16.62 4.50 -6.85
CA GLY A 46 16.27 4.03 -8.19
C GLY A 46 16.93 4.85 -9.29
N HIS A 47 16.73 4.37 -10.50
CA HIS A 47 17.17 5.03 -11.72
C HIS A 47 15.95 5.57 -12.46
N GLU A 48 16.05 6.82 -12.89
CA GLU A 48 15.07 7.43 -13.77
C GLU A 48 15.10 6.75 -15.13
N GLN A 49 13.92 6.43 -15.63
CA GLN A 49 13.70 5.77 -16.90
C GLN A 49 13.32 6.80 -17.97
N PRO A 50 13.46 6.47 -19.26
CA PRO A 50 13.11 7.38 -20.36
C PRO A 50 11.65 7.85 -20.36
N ASP A 51 10.76 7.14 -19.68
CA ASP A 51 9.34 7.49 -19.51
C ASP A 51 9.07 8.43 -18.32
N GLY A 52 10.10 8.85 -17.60
CA GLY A 52 10.00 9.71 -16.41
C GLY A 52 9.64 8.96 -15.11
N THR A 53 9.50 7.63 -15.14
CA THR A 53 9.32 6.82 -13.93
C THR A 53 10.66 6.49 -13.28
N VAL A 54 10.65 6.10 -12.00
CA VAL A 54 11.87 5.67 -11.30
C VAL A 54 11.79 4.20 -10.94
N SER A 55 12.84 3.45 -11.24
CA SER A 55 12.84 1.99 -11.04
C SER A 55 14.03 1.50 -10.23
N VAL A 56 13.82 0.44 -9.44
CA VAL A 56 14.85 -0.21 -8.62
C VAL A 56 14.59 -1.72 -8.57
N THR A 57 15.65 -2.54 -8.47
CA THR A 57 15.48 -3.99 -8.28
C THR A 57 15.02 -4.31 -6.86
N PHE A 58 14.20 -5.34 -6.70
CA PHE A 58 13.71 -5.79 -5.41
C PHE A 58 14.86 -6.17 -4.47
N GLY A 59 15.88 -6.88 -4.95
CA GLY A 59 17.02 -7.30 -4.14
C GLY A 59 17.76 -6.12 -3.52
N ARG A 60 18.00 -5.06 -4.30
CA ARG A 60 18.68 -3.84 -3.82
C ARG A 60 17.82 -3.08 -2.82
N LEU A 61 16.52 -2.98 -3.07
CA LEU A 61 15.57 -2.36 -2.14
C LEU A 61 15.48 -3.17 -0.84
N PHE A 62 15.38 -4.49 -0.94
CA PHE A 62 15.31 -5.41 0.19
C PHE A 62 16.56 -5.30 1.05
N GLU A 63 17.76 -5.34 0.46
CA GLU A 63 19.02 -5.21 1.17
C GLU A 63 19.09 -3.90 1.97
N ARG A 64 18.64 -2.78 1.40
CA ARG A 64 18.55 -1.51 2.16
C ARG A 64 17.66 -1.64 3.39
N TYR A 65 16.51 -2.31 3.25
CA TYR A 65 15.52 -2.45 4.30
C TYR A 65 15.83 -3.55 5.32
N THR A 66 16.67 -4.55 5.02
CA THR A 66 17.03 -5.62 5.98
C THR A 66 17.58 -5.08 7.30
N ARG A 67 18.26 -3.92 7.26
CA ARG A 67 18.80 -3.25 8.46
C ARG A 67 17.78 -2.40 9.21
N ILE A 68 16.60 -2.16 8.64
CA ILE A 68 15.63 -1.15 9.10
C ILE A 68 14.28 -1.78 9.45
N SER A 69 13.75 -2.67 8.60
CA SER A 69 12.42 -3.26 8.78
C SER A 69 12.21 -4.50 7.90
N ASN A 70 11.60 -5.54 8.48
CA ASN A 70 11.18 -6.75 7.76
C ASN A 70 9.82 -6.61 7.03
N LYS A 71 9.24 -5.41 7.01
CA LYS A 71 7.89 -5.16 6.46
C LYS A 71 7.88 -4.74 4.98
N VAL A 72 9.02 -4.71 4.30
CA VAL A 72 9.14 -4.12 2.94
C VAL A 72 8.14 -4.70 1.94
N VAL A 73 7.94 -6.03 1.95
CA VAL A 73 6.96 -6.68 1.05
C VAL A 73 5.54 -6.23 1.36
N GLY A 74 5.17 -6.14 2.63
CA GLY A 74 3.85 -5.65 3.04
C GLY A 74 3.63 -4.15 2.75
N MET A 75 4.70 -3.35 2.74
CA MET A 75 4.62 -1.94 2.33
C MET A 75 4.50 -1.81 0.81
N LEU A 76 5.25 -2.60 0.03
CA LEU A 76 5.15 -2.66 -1.43
C LEU A 76 3.75 -3.08 -1.89
N LEU A 77 3.14 -4.09 -1.24
CA LEU A 77 1.77 -4.50 -1.54
C LEU A 77 0.75 -3.39 -1.26
N ARG A 78 0.93 -2.64 -0.16
CA ARG A 78 0.07 -1.49 0.17
C ARG A 78 0.25 -0.35 -0.84
N ALA A 79 1.49 -0.02 -1.20
CA ALA A 79 1.80 0.97 -2.21
C ALA A 79 1.22 0.60 -3.58
N ARG A 80 1.29 -0.68 -3.96
CA ARG A 80 0.71 -1.22 -5.20
C ARG A 80 -0.81 -1.09 -5.21
N LYS A 81 -1.48 -1.39 -4.09
CA LYS A 81 -2.93 -1.21 -3.96
C LYS A 81 -3.37 0.26 -4.15
N GLN A 82 -2.47 1.20 -3.87
CA GLN A 82 -2.68 2.64 -4.01
C GLN A 82 -2.14 3.19 -5.36
N ASN A 83 -1.74 2.31 -6.30
CA ASN A 83 -1.17 2.68 -7.60
C ASN A 83 0.06 3.59 -7.53
N LEU A 84 0.83 3.50 -6.44
CA LEU A 84 2.09 4.26 -6.28
C LEU A 84 3.27 3.54 -6.91
N VAL A 85 3.24 2.20 -6.87
CA VAL A 85 4.31 1.34 -7.40
C VAL A 85 3.74 0.21 -8.23
N HIS A 86 4.55 -0.28 -9.16
CA HIS A 86 4.29 -1.46 -9.97
C HIS A 86 5.45 -2.46 -9.86
N PHE A 87 5.13 -3.74 -9.87
CA PHE A 87 6.08 -4.84 -9.99
C PHE A 87 5.34 -6.11 -10.41
N GLU A 88 6.06 -7.03 -11.06
CA GLU A 88 5.50 -8.30 -11.53
C GLU A 88 5.34 -9.33 -10.40
N GLY A 89 4.31 -10.16 -10.51
CA GLY A 89 4.02 -11.24 -9.56
C GLY A 89 3.13 -10.82 -8.38
N GLU A 90 2.54 -11.80 -7.69
CA GLU A 90 1.63 -11.52 -6.56
C GLU A 90 2.39 -11.11 -5.28
N MET A 91 3.52 -11.75 -5.02
CA MET A 91 4.36 -11.60 -3.83
C MET A 91 5.83 -11.79 -4.21
N LEU A 92 6.71 -11.09 -3.47
CA LEU A 92 8.16 -11.10 -3.70
C LEU A 92 8.88 -11.83 -2.57
N PHE A 93 9.83 -12.67 -2.95
CA PHE A 93 10.61 -13.51 -2.05
C PHE A 93 12.09 -13.27 -2.29
N GLN A 94 12.84 -13.05 -1.21
CA GLN A 94 14.28 -12.82 -1.26
C GLN A 94 15.02 -13.95 -1.98
N ARG A 95 16.10 -13.62 -2.71
CA ARG A 95 16.94 -14.51 -3.53
C ARG A 95 16.28 -15.06 -4.78
N ARG A 96 14.96 -15.25 -4.75
CA ARG A 96 14.20 -15.73 -5.92
C ARG A 96 13.81 -14.59 -6.84
N ASP A 97 13.31 -13.51 -6.26
CA ASP A 97 12.68 -12.41 -6.98
C ASP A 97 13.55 -11.13 -6.92
N ASP A 98 14.86 -11.28 -6.63
CA ASP A 98 15.78 -10.14 -6.41
C ASP A 98 15.93 -9.26 -7.65
N ASP A 99 15.80 -9.82 -8.85
CA ASP A 99 15.90 -9.10 -10.12
C ASP A 99 14.58 -8.45 -10.56
N VAL A 100 13.49 -8.64 -9.82
CA VAL A 100 12.19 -8.02 -10.16
C VAL A 100 12.30 -6.51 -10.05
N ILE A 101 11.85 -5.83 -11.10
CA ILE A 101 11.83 -4.37 -11.17
C ILE A 101 10.64 -3.83 -10.40
N ILE A 102 10.94 -2.95 -9.45
CA ILE A 102 9.98 -2.13 -8.73
C ILE A 102 9.98 -0.75 -9.37
N THR A 103 8.88 -0.37 -10.02
CA THR A 103 8.70 0.93 -10.66
C THR A 103 7.85 1.83 -9.78
N LEU A 104 8.36 3.01 -9.44
CA LEU A 104 7.61 4.10 -8.82
C LEU A 104 6.85 4.86 -9.92
N LEU A 105 5.52 4.82 -9.83
CA LEU A 105 4.63 5.43 -10.82
C LEU A 105 4.35 6.90 -10.50
N ARG A 106 4.17 7.23 -9.21
CA ARG A 106 3.88 8.59 -8.73
C ARG A 106 4.23 8.75 -7.26
N MET A 107 4.42 9.99 -6.80
CA MET A 107 4.59 10.24 -5.38
C MET A 107 3.24 10.26 -4.65
N PRO A 108 3.20 9.82 -3.38
CA PRO A 108 2.00 9.88 -2.57
C PRO A 108 1.61 11.31 -2.18
N GLU A 109 2.49 12.29 -2.39
CA GLU A 109 2.19 13.72 -2.26
C GLU A 109 1.33 14.23 -3.42
N ASP A 110 1.48 13.62 -4.61
CA ASP A 110 0.69 13.97 -5.80
C ASP A 110 -0.69 13.32 -5.81
N VAL A 111 -0.92 12.34 -4.94
CA VAL A 111 -2.25 11.77 -4.72
C VAL A 111 -3.02 12.80 -3.92
N GLU A 112 -3.69 13.72 -4.62
CA GLU A 112 -4.64 14.65 -4.03
C GLU A 112 -5.48 13.90 -3.02
N ASN A 113 -5.34 14.34 -1.78
CA ASN A 113 -6.00 13.77 -0.64
C ASN A 113 -7.49 14.00 -0.90
N ASP A 114 -8.21 12.93 -1.25
CA ASP A 114 -9.68 12.88 -1.39
C ASP A 114 -10.36 13.04 -0.01
N SER A 115 -9.77 13.88 0.83
CA SER A 115 -10.20 14.29 2.16
C SER A 115 -11.32 15.33 2.10
N ASP A 116 -11.55 15.96 0.94
CA ASP A 116 -12.68 16.89 0.76
C ASP A 116 -14.00 16.12 0.62
N GLU A 117 -14.01 14.95 -0.01
CA GLU A 117 -15.19 14.07 0.01
C GLU A 117 -15.47 13.53 1.43
N TYR A 118 -14.43 13.27 2.21
CA TYR A 118 -14.51 12.75 3.59
C TYR A 118 -15.20 13.71 4.56
N TRP A 119 -14.88 15.01 4.54
CA TRP A 119 -15.59 16.01 5.36
C TRP A 119 -17.02 16.24 4.86
N ASN A 120 -17.25 16.19 3.55
CA ASN A 120 -18.58 16.36 2.96
C ASN A 120 -19.53 15.20 3.29
N ILE A 121 -19.04 13.96 3.39
CA ILE A 121 -19.85 12.79 3.79
C ILE A 121 -20.14 12.79 5.31
N ARG A 122 -19.25 13.37 6.13
CA ARG A 122 -19.42 13.44 7.59
C ARG A 122 -20.24 14.65 8.06
N ALA A 123 -20.35 15.69 7.25
CA ALA A 123 -21.11 16.92 7.54
C ALA A 123 -22.59 16.86 7.13
N LYS A 124 -23.08 15.70 6.66
CA LYS A 124 -24.47 15.44 6.29
C LYS A 124 -25.09 14.40 7.21
#